data_AF-A0A965NMM0-F1
#
_entry.id   AF-A0A965NMM0-F1
#
_cell.length_a   1.000
_cell.length_b   1.000
_cell.length_c   1.000
_cell.angle_alpha   90.00
_cell.angle_beta   90.00
_cell.angle_gamma   90.00
#
_symmetry.space_group_name_H-M   'P 1'
#
loop_
_entity.id
_entity.type
_entity.pdbx_description
1 polymer ?
#
loop_
_entity_poly.entity_id
_entity_poly.type
_entity_poly.pdbx_seq_one_letter_code
_entity_poly.pdbx_strand_id
1 'polypeptide(L)'
;YKTRTDGEAPRVVKSERIGDTWVLTYDRAVTLNNDGKGFGLLAADGKWVFAQAKAEGAHVTVSAAGVKEPKEVRYAWANFPEVSVFSAGKDGLPAGPYRSSK
;
A
#
# COMPACT_ATOMS: atom_id res chain seq x y z
N TYR A 1 6.66 -11.58 27.57
CA TYR A 1 7.35 -12.05 26.35
C TYR A 1 6.55 -11.49 25.17
N LYS A 2 7.02 -10.41 24.52
CA LYS A 2 6.31 -9.79 23.39
C LYS A 2 6.41 -10.74 22.19
N THR A 3 5.27 -10.98 21.58
CA THR A 3 4.97 -12.02 20.60
C THR A 3 5.95 -12.01 19.43
N ARG A 4 6.45 -13.20 19.09
CA ARG A 4 7.15 -13.46 17.84
C ARG A 4 6.21 -13.13 16.68
N THR A 5 6.67 -12.32 15.74
CA THR A 5 6.02 -12.14 14.43
C THR A 5 7.06 -12.42 13.33
N ASP A 6 7.79 -13.53 13.49
CA ASP A 6 8.55 -14.19 12.42
C ASP A 6 7.53 -14.90 11.51
N GLY A 7 7.48 -14.54 10.23
CA GLY A 7 6.69 -15.24 9.21
C GLY A 7 5.32 -14.68 8.81
N GLU A 8 4.86 -13.54 9.35
CA GLU A 8 3.61 -12.91 8.90
C GLU A 8 3.87 -11.76 7.92
N ALA A 9 3.09 -11.71 6.84
CA ALA A 9 3.16 -10.63 5.86
C ALA A 9 2.85 -9.27 6.52
N PRO A 10 3.51 -8.18 6.10
CA PRO A 10 3.27 -6.85 6.67
C PRO A 10 1.79 -6.47 6.48
N ARG A 11 1.14 -6.06 7.57
CA ARG A 11 -0.27 -5.68 7.59
C ARG A 11 -0.42 -4.17 7.75
N VAL A 12 -1.37 -3.61 7.02
CA VAL A 12 -1.77 -2.22 7.21
C VAL A 12 -2.53 -2.12 8.54
N VAL A 13 -1.96 -1.37 9.48
CA VAL A 13 -2.59 -1.07 10.78
C VAL A 13 -3.48 0.17 10.70
N LYS A 14 -3.13 1.10 9.81
CA LYS A 14 -3.85 2.37 9.64
C LYS A 14 -3.79 2.78 8.18
N SER A 15 -4.87 3.35 7.68
CA SER A 15 -4.87 4.01 6.37
C SER A 15 -5.60 5.33 6.50
N GLU A 16 -4.96 6.40 6.03
CA GLU A 16 -5.47 7.76 6.10
C GLU A 16 -5.20 8.47 4.79
N ARG A 17 -6.18 9.23 4.32
CA ARG A 17 -6.00 10.10 3.16
C ARG A 17 -5.48 11.45 3.64
N ILE A 18 -4.38 11.89 3.05
CA ILE A 18 -3.78 13.22 3.25
C ILE A 18 -3.87 13.97 1.92
N GLY A 19 -4.90 14.81 1.76
CA GLY A 19 -5.14 15.54 0.52
C GLY A 19 -5.41 14.61 -0.68
N ASP A 20 -4.55 14.70 -1.70
CA ASP A 20 -4.55 13.85 -2.91
C ASP A 20 -3.83 12.50 -2.72
N THR A 21 -3.22 12.29 -1.56
CA THR A 21 -2.34 11.16 -1.27
C THR A 21 -2.96 10.24 -0.21
N TRP A 22 -2.68 8.95 -0.27
CA TRP A 22 -3.10 7.96 0.71
C TRP A 22 -1.91 7.42 1.48
N VAL A 23 -1.90 7.57 2.79
CA VAL A 23 -0.85 7.05 3.65
C VAL A 23 -1.36 5.79 4.34
N LEU A 24 -0.69 4.66 4.10
CA LEU A 24 -0.89 3.40 4.79
C LEU A 24 0.24 3.22 5.80
N THR A 25 -0.11 3.12 7.07
CA THR A 25 0.83 2.73 8.12
C THR A 25 0.77 1.23 8.29
N TYR A 26 1.92 0.57 8.22
CA TYR A 26 2.09 -0.85 8.44
C TYR A 26 2.52 -1.12 9.89
N ASP A 27 2.32 -2.36 10.35
CA ASP A 27 2.80 -2.81 11.67
C ASP A 27 4.32 -2.79 11.79
N ARG A 28 5.02 -2.78 10.65
CA ARG A 28 6.47 -2.91 10.53
C ARG A 28 7.01 -2.10 9.36
N ALA A 29 8.32 -1.94 9.34
CA ALA A 29 9.00 -1.33 8.20
C ALA A 29 8.84 -2.19 6.93
N VAL A 30 8.51 -1.53 5.83
CA VAL A 30 8.33 -2.12 4.51
C VAL A 30 9.21 -1.41 3.49
N THR A 31 9.58 -2.13 2.44
CA THR A 31 10.30 -1.64 1.29
C THR A 31 9.42 -1.77 0.05
N LEU A 32 9.63 -0.87 -0.91
CA LEU A 32 9.01 -1.00 -2.22
C LEU A 32 10.02 -1.51 -3.24
N ASN A 33 9.62 -2.56 -3.93
CA ASN A 33 10.22 -3.05 -5.16
C ASN A 33 9.37 -2.61 -6.35
N ASN A 34 9.88 -2.83 -7.55
CA ASN A 34 9.14 -2.61 -8.80
C ASN A 34 8.50 -1.20 -8.90
N ASP A 35 9.22 -0.20 -8.41
CA ASP A 35 8.84 1.22 -8.44
C ASP A 35 7.56 1.59 -7.65
N GLY A 36 7.09 0.71 -6.75
CA GLY A 36 5.88 0.97 -5.97
C GLY A 36 4.59 0.83 -6.80
N LYS A 37 4.62 -0.02 -7.83
CA LYS A 37 3.46 -0.37 -8.66
C LYS A 37 2.48 -1.30 -7.94
N GLY A 38 1.31 -1.52 -8.55
CA GLY A 38 0.28 -2.42 -8.01
C GLY A 38 -0.75 -1.74 -7.11
N PHE A 39 -0.66 -0.42 -6.95
CA PHE A 39 -1.67 0.39 -6.28
C PHE A 39 -2.62 1.02 -7.30
N GLY A 40 -3.91 1.04 -6.95
CA GLY A 40 -4.95 1.75 -7.66
C GLY A 40 -5.64 2.72 -6.73
N LEU A 41 -5.80 3.95 -7.18
CA LEU A 41 -6.62 4.95 -6.51
C LEU A 41 -7.92 5.15 -7.31
N LEU A 42 -9.04 5.17 -6.61
CA LEU A 42 -10.32 5.55 -7.21
C LEU A 42 -10.43 7.07 -7.16
N ALA A 43 -10.38 7.73 -8.31
CA ALA A 43 -10.62 9.16 -8.41
C ALA A 43 -12.05 9.51 -7.98
N ALA A 44 -12.28 10.77 -7.60
CA ALA A 44 -13.62 11.27 -7.28
C ALA A 44 -14.64 11.02 -8.42
N ASP A 45 -14.16 11.03 -9.67
CA ASP A 45 -14.87 10.66 -10.91
C ASP A 45 -15.29 9.19 -10.99
N GLY A 46 -14.91 8.33 -10.03
CA GLY A 46 -15.20 6.89 -10.07
C GLY A 46 -14.31 6.11 -11.03
N LYS A 47 -13.22 6.73 -11.53
CA LYS A 47 -12.23 6.07 -12.40
C LYS A 47 -11.06 5.53 -11.56
N TRP A 48 -10.67 4.30 -11.82
CA TRP A 48 -9.45 3.74 -11.25
C TRP A 48 -8.23 4.24 -12.02
N VAL A 49 -7.31 4.88 -11.30
CA VAL A 49 -6.04 5.37 -11.83
C VAL A 49 -4.90 4.58 -11.18
N PHE A 50 -3.90 4.22 -11.98
CA PHE A 50 -2.68 3.62 -11.46
C PHE A 50 -1.95 4.62 -10.58
N ALA A 51 -1.66 4.21 -9.36
CA ALA A 51 -0.98 5.03 -8.37
C ALA A 51 0.43 4.50 -8.14
N GLN A 52 1.34 5.41 -7.81
CA GLN A 52 2.68 5.11 -7.36
C GLN A 52 2.72 5.16 -5.84
N ALA A 53 3.26 4.12 -5.23
CA ALA A 53 3.56 4.09 -3.81
C ALA A 53 5.01 4.47 -3.52
N LYS A 54 5.25 5.01 -2.32
CA LYS A 54 6.57 5.25 -1.74
C LYS A 54 6.57 4.73 -0.31
N ALA A 55 7.51 3.85 0.05
CA ALA A 55 7.68 3.38 1.41
C ALA A 55 8.77 4.19 2.11
N GLU A 56 8.45 4.65 3.31
CA GLU A 56 9.33 5.37 4.20
C GLU A 56 9.22 4.73 5.59
N GLY A 57 10.13 3.80 5.88
CA GLY A 57 10.04 2.98 7.10
C GLY A 57 8.77 2.13 7.11
N ALA A 58 7.87 2.37 8.05
CA ALA A 58 6.59 1.68 8.18
C ALA A 58 5.42 2.37 7.45
N HIS A 59 5.67 3.52 6.81
CA HIS A 59 4.65 4.32 6.17
C HIS A 59 4.74 4.17 4.66
N VAL A 60 3.65 3.84 4.00
CA VAL A 60 3.55 3.76 2.54
C VAL A 60 2.62 4.85 2.06
N THR A 61 3.16 5.80 1.32
CA THR A 61 2.42 6.90 0.72
C THR A 61 2.09 6.54 -0.71
N VAL A 62 0.81 6.54 -1.06
CA VAL A 62 0.26 6.16 -2.37
C VAL A 62 -0.33 7.41 -3.02
N SER A 63 0.19 7.76 -4.19
CA SER A 63 -0.15 8.99 -4.92
C SER A 63 -0.41 8.67 -6.38
N ALA A 64 -1.32 9.38 -7.04
CA ALA A 64 -1.53 9.25 -8.49
C ALA A 64 -1.56 10.61 -9.16
N ALA A 65 -0.79 10.77 -10.23
CA ALA A 65 -0.82 11.98 -11.05
C ALA A 65 -2.22 12.14 -11.66
N GLY A 66 -2.90 13.23 -11.31
CA GLY A 66 -4.25 13.54 -11.79
C GLY A 66 -5.39 13.11 -10.86
N VAL A 67 -5.11 12.45 -9.73
CA VAL A 67 -6.13 12.13 -8.72
C VAL A 67 -6.03 13.13 -7.57
N LYS A 68 -6.85 14.18 -7.59
CA LYS A 68 -6.87 15.19 -6.51
C LYS A 68 -7.61 14.73 -5.27
N GLU A 69 -8.63 13.88 -5.46
CA GLU A 69 -9.47 13.39 -4.39
C GLU A 69 -9.67 11.89 -4.56
N PRO A 70 -8.72 11.08 -4.07
CA PRO A 70 -8.89 9.64 -4.08
C PRO A 70 -9.96 9.24 -3.06
N LYS A 71 -11.04 8.62 -3.53
CA LYS A 71 -12.10 8.06 -2.68
C LYS A 71 -11.67 6.77 -2.00
N GLU A 72 -10.96 5.92 -2.73
CA GLU A 72 -10.57 4.60 -2.26
C GLU A 72 -9.17 4.23 -2.76
N VAL A 73 -8.47 3.41 -1.97
CA VAL A 73 -7.20 2.80 -2.36
C VAL A 73 -7.34 1.28 -2.38
N ARG A 74 -6.80 0.66 -3.42
CA ARG A 74 -6.64 -0.79 -3.52
C ARG A 74 -5.21 -1.14 -3.89
N TYR A 75 -4.76 -2.27 -3.40
CA TYR A 75 -3.44 -2.82 -3.66
C TYR A 75 -3.57 -4.29 -4.08
N ALA A 76 -2.81 -4.68 -5.10
CA ALA A 76 -2.79 -6.03 -5.67
C ALA A 76 -4.16 -6.56 -6.15
N TRP A 77 -4.98 -5.68 -6.74
CA TRP A 77 -6.31 -6.01 -7.29
C TRP A 77 -6.32 -6.08 -8.82
N ALA A 78 -5.36 -6.79 -9.40
CA ALA A 78 -5.30 -7.10 -10.83
C ALA A 78 -5.19 -8.62 -11.01
N ASN A 79 -5.53 -9.13 -12.20
CA ASN A 79 -5.36 -10.58 -12.50
C ASN A 79 -3.90 -11.03 -12.37
N PHE A 80 -2.95 -10.12 -12.66
CA PHE A 80 -1.53 -10.28 -12.37
C PHE A 80 -1.08 -9.07 -11.56
N PRO A 81 -1.25 -9.10 -10.22
CA PRO A 81 -0.90 -7.96 -9.41
C PRO A 81 0.62 -7.87 -9.30
N GLU A 82 1.19 -6.74 -9.72
CA GLU A 82 2.58 -6.40 -9.41
C GLU A 82 2.68 -6.11 -7.91
N VAL A 83 3.13 -7.11 -7.15
CA VAL A 83 3.34 -6.99 -5.72
C VAL A 83 4.66 -6.27 -5.50
N SER A 84 4.56 -5.03 -5.05
CA SER A 84 5.70 -4.13 -4.87
C SER A 84 6.06 -3.92 -3.41
N VAL A 85 5.15 -4.18 -2.46
CA VAL A 85 5.40 -3.98 -1.03
C VAL A 85 5.99 -5.25 -0.43
N PHE A 86 7.15 -5.12 0.20
CA PHE A 86 7.84 -6.20 0.90
C PHE A 86 8.19 -5.76 2.31
N SER A 87 8.29 -6.69 3.26
CA SER A 87 8.80 -6.36 4.60
C SER A 87 10.30 -6.05 4.55
N ALA A 88 10.74 -4.99 5.23
CA ALA A 88 12.16 -4.63 5.34
C ALA A 88 12.98 -5.58 6.25
N GLY A 89 12.31 -6.56 6.88
CA GLY A 89 12.94 -7.54 7.79
C GLY A 89 13.48 -8.78 7.08
N LYS A 90 14.01 -9.72 7.87
CA LYS A 90 14.56 -11.01 7.40
C LYS A 90 13.57 -11.86 6.60
N ASP A 91 12.28 -11.69 6.86
CA ASP A 91 11.24 -12.48 6.20
C ASP A 91 11.10 -12.13 4.71
N GLY A 92 11.41 -10.88 4.31
CA GLY A 92 11.30 -10.42 2.92
C GLY A 92 9.92 -10.70 2.29
N LEU A 93 8.86 -10.76 3.12
CA LEU A 93 7.56 -11.24 2.69
C LEU A 93 6.80 -10.15 1.93
N PRO A 94 6.14 -10.50 0.81
CA PRO A 94 5.24 -9.60 0.12
C PRO A 94 4.04 -9.23 1.00
N ALA A 95 3.60 -7.96 0.95
CA ALA A 95 2.33 -7.58 1.54
C ALA A 95 1.16 -8.23 0.76
N GLY A 96 0.15 -8.67 1.49
CA GLY A 96 -1.08 -9.19 0.90
C GLY A 96 -1.91 -8.10 0.21
N PRO A 97 -2.93 -8.49 -0.58
CA PRO A 97 -3.87 -7.54 -1.17
C PRO A 97 -4.57 -6.73 -0.08
N TYR A 98 -4.72 -5.44 -0.31
CA TYR A 98 -5.34 -4.52 0.64
C TYR A 98 -6.35 -3.64 -0.07
N ARG A 99 -7.44 -3.30 0.63
CA ARG A 99 -8.41 -2.32 0.15
C ARG A 99 -8.96 -1.50 1.31
N SER A 100 -9.21 -0.22 1.06
CA SER A 100 -9.82 0.69 2.04
C SER A 100 -11.35 0.59 2.09
N SER A 101 -11.99 -0.03 1.10
CA SER A 101 -13.44 -0.30 1.10
C SER A 101 -13.78 -1.27 2.23
N LYS A 102 -14.49 -0.81 3.26
CA LYS A 102 -15.11 -1.68 4.26
C LYS A 102 -16.50 -2.12 3.78
#